data_AF-M0ADQ4-F1
#
_entry.id   AF-M0ADQ4-F1
#
_cell.length_a   1.000
_cell.length_b   1.000
_cell.length_c   1.000
_cell.angle_alpha   90.00
_cell.angle_beta   90.00
_cell.angle_gamma   90.00
#
_symmetry.space_group_name_H-M   'P 1'
#
loop_
_entity.id
_entity.type
_entity.pdbx_description
1 polymer ?
#
loop_
_entity_poly.entity_id
_entity_poly.type
_entity_poly.pdbx_seq_one_letter_code
_entity_poly.pdbx_strand_id
1 'polypeptide(L)'
;MSATITDQSAFREASLAKQAIFAVITFGLYTIYWTYKTAKTFDRGTDQNLTPILAIIPLVNIIAFWQISNASESVTEQGSMPIFLLFLFFPIISWYWVQTGINSAASQ
;
A
#
# COMPACT_ATOMS: atom_id res chain seq x y z
N MET A 1 9.84 -3.45 15.24
CA MET A 1 10.96 -3.31 14.29
C MET A 1 10.37 -2.65 13.06
N SER A 2 11.04 -1.62 12.54
CA SER A 2 10.57 -0.95 11.31
C SER A 2 10.86 -1.85 10.11
N ALA A 3 9.99 -1.85 9.11
CA ALA A 3 10.14 -2.69 7.92
C ALA A 3 11.40 -2.31 7.14
N THR A 4 12.08 -3.30 6.57
CA THR A 4 13.31 -3.11 5.78
C THR A 4 13.10 -3.63 4.36
N ILE A 5 13.60 -2.88 3.36
CA ILE A 5 13.58 -3.32 1.96
C ILE A 5 14.56 -4.48 1.76
N THR A 6 14.09 -5.58 1.18
CA THR A 6 14.88 -6.80 0.89
C THR A 6 15.02 -7.06 -0.61
N ASP A 7 14.03 -6.68 -1.43
CA ASP A 7 14.07 -6.76 -2.90
C ASP A 7 13.54 -5.46 -3.52
N GLN A 8 14.45 -4.59 -3.95
CA GLN A 8 14.08 -3.33 -4.56
C GLN A 8 13.37 -3.49 -5.93
N SER A 9 13.63 -4.60 -6.64
CA SER A 9 13.01 -4.87 -7.94
C SER A 9 11.51 -5.19 -7.85
N ALA A 10 11.00 -5.42 -6.64
CA ALA A 10 9.58 -5.59 -6.38
C ALA A 10 8.79 -4.28 -6.57
N PHE A 11 9.42 -3.11 -6.32
CA PHE A 11 8.77 -1.81 -6.41
C PHE A 11 8.68 -1.33 -7.85
N ARG A 12 7.53 -0.74 -8.20
CA ARG A 12 7.26 -0.21 -9.53
C ARG A 12 6.50 1.09 -9.43
N GLU A 13 6.93 2.07 -10.21
CA GLU A 13 6.22 3.33 -10.33
C GLU A 13 4.79 3.13 -10.85
N ALA A 14 3.88 3.94 -10.32
CA ALA A 14 2.54 4.04 -10.85
C ALA A 14 2.00 5.48 -10.72
N SER A 15 1.25 5.91 -11.74
CA SER A 15 0.66 7.25 -11.79
C SER A 15 -0.57 7.37 -10.89
N LEU A 16 -0.51 8.21 -9.87
CA LEU A 16 -1.63 8.53 -8.99
C LEU A 16 -2.88 9.02 -9.75
N ALA A 17 -2.70 9.81 -10.82
CA ALA A 17 -3.81 10.28 -11.64
C ALA A 17 -4.55 9.13 -12.32
N LYS A 18 -3.81 8.16 -12.89
CA LYS A 18 -4.42 6.95 -13.48
C LYS A 18 -5.15 6.12 -12.42
N GLN A 19 -4.59 6.03 -11.22
CA GLN A 19 -5.19 5.30 -10.10
C GLN A 19 -6.51 5.92 -9.66
N ALA A 20 -6.56 7.24 -9.53
CA ALA A 20 -7.78 7.98 -9.21
C ALA A 20 -8.85 7.79 -10.30
N ILE A 21 -8.47 7.89 -11.57
CA ILE A 21 -9.38 7.64 -12.70
C ILE A 21 -9.95 6.21 -12.64
N PHE A 22 -9.11 5.20 -12.41
CA PHE A 22 -9.57 3.82 -12.29
C PHE A 22 -10.46 3.62 -11.05
N ALA A 23 -10.16 4.25 -9.92
CA ALA A 23 -11.01 4.21 -8.74
C ALA A 23 -12.43 4.70 -9.05
N VAL A 24 -12.56 5.81 -9.80
CA VAL A 24 -13.87 6.36 -10.19
C VAL A 24 -14.58 5.46 -11.22
N ILE A 25 -13.90 5.09 -12.31
CA ILE A 25 -14.51 4.33 -13.42
C ILE A 25 -14.93 2.92 -12.97
N THR A 26 -14.21 2.33 -12.03
CA THR A 26 -14.52 0.99 -11.49
C THR A 26 -15.44 1.03 -10.26
N PHE A 27 -16.02 2.19 -9.94
CA PHE A 27 -16.89 2.37 -8.76
C PHE A 27 -16.25 1.87 -7.45
N GLY A 28 -14.95 2.11 -7.30
CA GLY A 28 -14.17 1.72 -6.12
C GLY A 28 -13.58 0.31 -6.18
N LEU A 29 -13.90 -0.55 -7.15
CA LEU A 29 -13.29 -1.90 -7.22
C LEU A 29 -11.78 -1.86 -7.42
N TYR A 30 -11.27 -0.82 -8.07
CA TYR A 30 -9.84 -0.60 -8.21
C TYR A 30 -9.12 -0.43 -6.86
N THR A 31 -9.79 0.05 -5.82
CA THR A 31 -9.16 0.21 -4.49
C THR A 31 -8.82 -1.15 -3.87
N ILE A 32 -9.66 -2.16 -4.11
CA ILE A 32 -9.44 -3.56 -3.70
C ILE A 32 -8.25 -4.13 -4.47
N TYR A 33 -8.23 -3.96 -5.79
CA TYR A 33 -7.10 -4.39 -6.62
C TYR A 33 -5.80 -3.72 -6.19
N TRP A 34 -5.82 -2.41 -5.94
CA TRP A 34 -4.66 -1.67 -5.48
C TRP A 34 -4.15 -2.21 -4.14
N THR A 35 -5.05 -2.42 -3.19
CA THR A 35 -4.70 -2.98 -1.87
C THR A 35 -4.03 -4.35 -2.00
N TYR A 36 -4.60 -5.26 -2.82
CA TYR A 36 -4.01 -6.58 -3.10
C TYR A 36 -2.61 -6.44 -3.74
N LYS A 37 -2.48 -5.60 -4.76
CA LYS A 37 -1.21 -5.39 -5.47
C LYS A 37 -0.15 -4.82 -4.54
N THR A 38 -0.51 -3.82 -3.74
CA THR A 38 0.39 -3.16 -2.77
C THR A 38 0.85 -4.13 -1.70
N ALA A 39 -0.06 -4.92 -1.11
CA ALA A 39 0.31 -5.96 -0.16
C ALA A 39 1.28 -6.97 -0.79
N LYS A 40 1.04 -7.40 -2.04
CA LYS A 40 1.94 -8.31 -2.76
C LYS A 40 3.31 -7.70 -3.07
N THR A 41 3.35 -6.40 -3.39
CA THR A 41 4.62 -5.67 -3.59
C THR A 41 5.44 -5.66 -2.31
N PHE A 42 4.83 -5.32 -1.18
CA PHE A 42 5.50 -5.28 0.12
C PHE A 42 5.91 -6.66 0.62
N ASP A 43 5.07 -7.68 0.45
CA ASP A 43 5.38 -9.08 0.79
C ASP A 43 6.66 -9.57 0.09
N ARG A 44 6.85 -9.15 -1.16
CA ARG A 44 8.04 -9.50 -1.93
C ARG A 44 9.23 -8.60 -1.64
N GLY A 45 8.98 -7.31 -1.45
CA GLY A 45 9.99 -6.26 -1.42
C GLY A 45 10.55 -5.93 -0.05
N THR A 46 9.96 -6.46 1.02
CA THR A 46 10.35 -6.16 2.40
C THR A 46 10.60 -7.42 3.22
N ASP A 47 11.07 -7.25 4.46
CA ASP A 47 11.20 -8.31 5.46
C ASP A 47 9.88 -8.70 6.14
N GLN A 48 8.77 -8.11 5.70
CA GLN A 48 7.43 -8.38 6.24
C GLN A 48 6.75 -9.53 5.50
N ASN A 49 5.95 -10.31 6.24
CA ASN A 49 5.11 -11.37 5.68
C ASN A 49 3.66 -10.87 5.62
N LEU A 50 3.19 -10.54 4.42
CA LEU A 50 1.85 -10.00 4.20
C LEU A 50 0.93 -11.07 3.64
N THR A 51 -0.37 -10.84 3.75
CA THR A 51 -1.39 -11.77 3.28
C THR A 51 -2.27 -11.07 2.24
N PRO A 52 -1.81 -10.90 0.97
CA PRO A 52 -2.50 -10.08 -0.03
C PRO A 52 -3.96 -10.43 -0.25
N ILE A 53 -4.32 -11.72 -0.13
CA ILE A 53 -5.69 -12.21 -0.31
C ILE A 53 -6.69 -11.56 0.67
N LEU A 54 -6.23 -11.04 1.82
CA LEU A 54 -7.10 -10.33 2.78
C LEU A 54 -7.72 -9.06 2.20
N ALA A 55 -7.09 -8.45 1.18
CA ALA A 55 -7.61 -7.25 0.52
C ALA A 55 -8.98 -7.47 -0.15
N ILE A 56 -9.28 -8.70 -0.59
CA ILE A 56 -10.50 -9.02 -1.35
C ILE A 56 -11.70 -9.22 -0.43
N ILE A 57 -11.47 -9.53 0.84
CA ILE A 57 -12.55 -9.83 1.79
C ILE A 57 -12.95 -8.52 2.50
N PRO A 58 -14.16 -7.98 2.25
CA PRO A 58 -14.52 -6.61 2.66
C PRO A 58 -14.38 -6.32 4.16
N LEU A 59 -14.64 -7.32 5.02
CA LEU A 59 -14.64 -7.16 6.48
C LEU A 59 -13.25 -7.35 7.13
N VAL A 60 -12.31 -8.04 6.48
CA VAL A 60 -10.94 -8.25 7.01
C VAL A 60 -9.90 -7.36 6.34
N ASN A 61 -10.33 -6.47 5.45
CA ASN A 61 -9.46 -5.49 4.78
C ASN A 61 -8.72 -4.57 5.77
N ILE A 62 -9.23 -4.41 7.00
CA ILE A 62 -8.53 -3.69 8.07
C ILE A 62 -7.18 -4.31 8.44
N ILE A 63 -7.06 -5.65 8.36
CA ILE A 63 -5.80 -6.35 8.61
C ILE A 63 -4.81 -6.07 7.47
N ALA A 64 -5.31 -6.05 6.22
CA ALA A 64 -4.49 -5.68 5.06
C ALA A 64 -3.98 -4.24 5.18
N PHE A 65 -4.81 -3.30 5.63
CA PHE A 65 -4.38 -1.92 5.88
C PHE A 65 -3.32 -1.83 6.98
N TRP A 66 -3.45 -2.59 8.07
CA TRP A 66 -2.40 -2.65 9.10
C TRP A 66 -1.09 -3.22 8.56
N GLN A 67 -1.16 -4.34 7.83
CA GLN A 67 -0.01 -4.98 7.19
C GLN A 67 0.71 -4.04 6.22
N ILE A 68 -0.05 -3.34 5.36
CA ILE A 68 0.49 -2.34 4.43
C ILE A 68 1.10 -1.17 5.19
N SER A 69 0.46 -0.68 6.26
CA SER A 69 0.97 0.44 7.05
C SER A 69 2.29 0.12 7.75
N ASN A 70 2.46 -1.11 8.23
CA ASN A 70 3.72 -1.60 8.79
C ASN A 70 4.82 -1.67 7.74
N ALA A 71 4.53 -2.30 6.59
CA ALA A 71 5.50 -2.45 5.53
C ALA A 71 5.88 -1.11 4.88
N SER A 72 4.96 -0.15 4.82
CA SER A 72 5.20 1.14 4.19
C SER A 72 6.19 2.02 4.94
N GLU A 73 6.50 1.73 6.21
CA GLU A 73 7.58 2.44 6.92
C GLU A 73 8.93 2.32 6.19
N SER A 74 9.13 1.25 5.42
CA SER A 74 10.37 1.07 4.66
C SER A 74 10.49 1.99 3.43
N VAL A 75 9.39 2.62 3.00
CA VAL A 75 9.33 3.46 1.79
C VAL A 75 8.73 4.84 2.05
N THR A 76 8.31 5.13 3.29
CA THR A 76 7.69 6.40 3.68
C THR A 76 8.42 6.97 4.89
N GLU A 77 8.34 8.28 5.09
CA GLU A 77 8.93 8.93 6.27
C GLU A 77 8.05 8.80 7.52
N GLN A 78 6.88 8.16 7.39
CA GLN A 78 5.85 8.09 8.41
C GLN A 78 5.87 6.72 9.09
N GLY A 79 5.61 6.71 10.39
CA GLY A 79 5.35 5.46 11.11
C GLY A 79 4.02 4.81 10.70
N SER A 80 3.85 3.53 11.03
CA SER A 80 2.67 2.75 10.63
C SER A 80 1.37 3.30 11.17
N MET A 81 1.38 3.82 12.40
CA MET A 81 0.16 4.26 13.08
C MET A 81 -0.53 5.43 12.35
N PRO A 82 0.16 6.53 11.99
CA PRO A 82 -0.41 7.56 11.12
C PRO A 82 -1.01 7.04 9.82
N ILE A 83 -0.28 6.18 9.10
CA ILE A 83 -0.71 5.61 7.81
C ILE A 83 -1.98 4.76 7.99
N PHE A 84 -2.02 3.95 9.04
CA PHE A 84 -3.16 3.10 9.38
C PHE A 84 -4.41 3.91 9.74
N LEU A 85 -4.26 4.91 10.61
CA LEU A 85 -5.38 5.80 10.98
C LEU A 85 -5.91 6.56 9.76
N LEU A 86 -5.02 7.00 8.86
CA LEU A 86 -5.43 7.59 7.60
C LEU A 86 -6.15 6.59 6.69
N PHE A 87 -5.77 5.30 6.64
CA PHE A 87 -6.56 4.32 5.90
C PHE A 87 -8.00 4.20 6.42
N LEU A 88 -8.22 4.34 7.73
CA LEU A 88 -9.55 4.23 8.34
C LEU A 88 -10.44 5.45 8.10
N PHE A 89 -9.89 6.65 8.25
CA PHE A 89 -10.68 7.89 8.25
C PHE A 89 -10.50 8.75 6.99
N PHE A 90 -9.35 8.65 6.33
CA PHE A 90 -8.97 9.46 5.17
C PHE A 90 -8.18 8.63 4.12
N PRO A 91 -8.77 7.55 3.58
CA PRO A 91 -8.04 6.53 2.82
C PRO A 91 -7.29 7.08 1.60
N ILE A 92 -7.78 8.17 1.00
CA ILE A 92 -7.13 8.85 -0.13
C ILE A 92 -5.74 9.40 0.24
N ILE A 93 -5.58 9.93 1.46
CA ILE A 93 -4.31 10.49 1.93
C ILE A 93 -3.30 9.37 2.18
N SER A 94 -3.74 8.30 2.85
CA SER A 94 -2.89 7.12 3.11
C SER A 94 -2.43 6.47 1.80
N TRP A 95 -3.36 6.28 0.86
CA TRP A 95 -3.03 5.82 -0.48
C TRP A 95 -1.95 6.69 -1.11
N TYR A 96 -2.18 8.02 -1.15
CA TYR A 96 -1.23 8.95 -1.73
C TYR A 96 0.18 8.77 -1.16
N TRP A 97 0.34 8.76 0.17
CA TRP A 97 1.64 8.55 0.83
C TRP A 97 2.31 7.23 0.48
N VAL A 98 1.56 6.12 0.57
CA VAL A 98 2.10 4.80 0.27
C VAL A 98 2.54 4.72 -1.20
N GLN A 99 1.75 5.25 -2.12
CA GLN A 99 2.07 5.20 -3.54
C GLN A 99 3.23 6.13 -3.92
N THR A 100 3.34 7.32 -3.31
CA THR A 100 4.52 8.17 -3.52
C THR A 100 5.77 7.52 -2.97
N GLY A 101 5.69 6.88 -1.80
CA GLY A 101 6.82 6.14 -1.22
C GLY A 101 7.27 4.98 -2.11
N ILE A 102 6.34 4.17 -2.61
CA ILE A 102 6.64 3.10 -3.59
C ILE A 102 7.32 3.66 -4.84
N ASN A 103 6.84 4.79 -5.36
CA ASN A 103 7.43 5.42 -6.54
C ASN A 103 8.88 5.86 -6.26
N SER A 104 9.13 6.49 -5.11
CA SER A 104 10.48 6.91 -4.69
C SER A 104 11.43 5.73 -4.45
N ALA A 105 10.93 4.59 -3.94
CA ALA A 105 11.72 3.37 -3.79
C ALA A 105 12.05 2.71 -5.14
N ALA A 106 11.15 2.82 -6.12
CA ALA A 106 11.35 2.29 -7.46
C ALA A 106 12.31 3.13 -8.33
N SER A 107 12.50 4.41 -8.00
CA SER A 107 13.37 5.33 -8.74
C SER A 107 14.82 5.40 -8.22
N GLN A 108 15.12 4.66 -7.15
CA GLN A 108 16.46 4.54 -6.56
C GLN A 108 17.24 3.40 -7.22
#